data_AF-A0A154IND6-F1
#
_entry.id   AF-A0A154IND6-F1
#
_cell.length_a   1.000
_cell.length_b   1.000
_cell.length_c   1.000
_cell.angle_alpha   90.00
_cell.angle_beta   90.00
_cell.angle_gamma   90.00
#
_symmetry.space_group_name_H-M   'P 1'
#
loop_
_entity.id
_entity.type
_entity.pdbx_description
1 polymer ?
#
loop_
_entity_poly.entity_id
_entity_poly.type
_entity_poly.pdbx_seq_one_letter_code
_entity_poly.pdbx_strand_id
1 'polypeptide(L)'
;MEIHHRALDGEVHIADVKTASGIVIEFQHPAITPQERGSREAFYDPMIWIVDGMRLKRDLSSFREESTTCAPSAETKTRAWVLWERASAIIERWRGGNRPLFLDFGDVDFPMPWLPATGVLWLLNYLPRQRVIVTPVHRQSVVDHMLSGTPIQGFARPMPAPSPRSPLPGFDAYLTRARGRRFRF
;
A
#
# COMPACT_ATOMS: atom_id res chain seq x y z
N MET A 1 9.32 15.17 17.60
CA MET A 1 10.42 15.36 18.56
C MET A 1 11.62 14.70 17.93
N GLU A 2 12.64 15.48 17.63
CA GLU A 2 13.93 15.04 17.10
C GLU A 2 14.71 14.34 18.23
N ILE A 3 15.22 13.12 17.99
CA ILE A 3 15.93 12.35 19.03
C ILE A 3 17.35 12.02 18.58
N HIS A 4 18.34 12.47 19.37
CA HIS A 4 19.74 12.15 19.15
C HIS A 4 20.04 10.72 19.59
N HIS A 5 20.56 9.91 18.67
CA HIS A 5 21.07 8.58 18.96
C HIS A 5 22.56 8.53 18.57
N ARG A 6 23.41 8.12 19.52
CA ARG A 6 24.85 7.92 19.28
C ARG A 6 25.11 6.46 18.96
N ALA A 7 25.72 6.20 17.83
CA ALA A 7 26.25 4.90 17.46
C ALA A 7 27.50 4.55 18.26
N LEU A 8 27.78 3.24 18.35
CA LEU A 8 28.91 2.69 19.11
C LEU A 8 30.27 3.09 18.52
N ASP A 9 30.30 3.47 17.24
CA ASP A 9 31.47 3.99 16.52
C ASP A 9 31.62 5.52 16.63
N GLY A 10 30.70 6.20 17.32
CA GLY A 10 30.68 7.65 17.49
C GLY A 10 29.90 8.43 16.44
N GLU A 11 29.29 7.77 15.45
CA GLU A 11 28.37 8.42 14.50
C GLU A 11 27.10 8.90 15.23
N VAL A 12 26.64 10.12 14.98
CA VAL A 12 25.39 10.64 15.57
C VAL A 12 24.32 10.64 14.50
N HIS A 13 23.34 9.75 14.64
CA HIS A 13 22.13 9.79 13.82
C HIS A 13 21.03 10.49 14.59
N ILE A 14 20.26 11.32 13.90
CA ILE A 14 19.13 12.03 14.48
C ILE A 14 17.87 11.50 13.81
N ALA A 15 17.04 10.81 14.59
CA ALA A 15 15.76 10.30 14.12
C ALA A 15 14.73 11.44 14.10
N ASP A 16 13.96 11.52 13.01
CA ASP A 16 12.90 12.51 12.87
C ASP A 16 11.80 12.30 13.92
N VAL A 17 11.36 11.03 14.07
CA VAL A 17 10.35 10.63 15.04
C VAL A 17 10.67 9.25 15.59
N LYS A 18 10.50 9.07 16.90
CA LYS A 18 10.47 7.76 17.55
C LYS A 18 9.13 7.59 18.26
N THR A 19 8.43 6.50 17.99
CA THR A 19 7.15 6.20 18.64
C THR A 19 7.37 5.75 20.08
N ALA A 20 6.32 5.78 20.90
CA ALA A 20 6.36 5.23 22.26
C ALA A 20 6.65 3.72 22.28
N SER A 21 6.31 3.00 21.19
CA SER A 21 6.65 1.59 20.99
C SER A 21 8.10 1.36 20.53
N GLY A 22 8.89 2.41 20.35
CA GLY A 22 10.31 2.34 19.99
C GLY A 22 10.58 2.26 18.49
N ILE A 23 9.57 2.37 17.63
CA ILE A 23 9.74 2.40 16.16
C ILE A 23 10.29 3.76 15.75
N VAL A 24 11.38 3.74 14.97
CA VAL A 24 11.95 4.93 14.35
C VAL A 24 11.27 5.18 13.01
N ILE A 25 10.86 6.42 12.77
CA ILE A 25 10.30 6.88 11.50
C ILE A 25 11.22 7.94 10.95
N GLU A 26 11.66 7.75 9.72
CA GLU A 26 12.50 8.72 9.00
C GLU A 26 11.81 9.19 7.74
N PHE A 27 11.82 10.51 7.56
CA PHE A 27 11.26 11.20 6.43
C PHE A 27 12.37 11.49 5.43
N GLN A 28 12.32 10.83 4.27
CA GLN A 28 13.27 11.10 3.22
C GLN A 28 12.66 12.04 2.18
N HIS A 29 13.09 13.30 2.21
CA HIS A 29 12.85 14.24 1.11
C HIS A 29 14.06 14.32 0.16
N PRO A 30 15.30 14.66 0.59
CA PRO A 30 16.44 14.82 -0.30
C PRO A 30 16.90 13.52 -1.00
N ALA A 31 17.91 13.62 -1.87
CA ALA A 31 18.59 12.41 -2.32
C ALA A 31 19.36 11.78 -1.15
N ILE A 32 19.25 10.46 -0.99
CA ILE A 32 20.02 9.65 -0.05
C ILE A 32 20.84 8.63 -0.84
N THR A 33 22.10 8.46 -0.47
CA THR A 33 22.94 7.42 -1.08
C THR A 33 22.57 6.03 -0.53
N PRO A 34 22.78 4.95 -1.29
CA PRO A 34 22.57 3.59 -0.78
C PRO A 34 23.37 3.28 0.49
N GLN A 35 24.57 3.88 0.63
CA GLN A 35 25.44 3.73 1.78
C GLN A 35 24.84 4.40 3.04
N GLU A 36 24.40 5.66 2.92
CA GLU A 36 23.73 6.36 4.03
C GLU A 36 22.44 5.66 4.43
N ARG A 37 21.64 5.22 3.44
CA ARG A 37 20.43 4.43 3.70
C ARG A 37 20.77 3.15 4.46
N GLY A 38 21.79 2.42 4.02
CA GLY A 38 22.26 1.21 4.69
C GLY A 38 22.76 1.45 6.12
N SER A 39 23.51 2.54 6.35
CA SER A 39 23.97 2.92 7.70
C SER A 39 22.77 3.17 8.63
N ARG A 40 21.80 3.98 8.20
CA ARG A 40 20.59 4.27 8.99
C ARG A 40 19.75 3.03 9.25
N GLU A 41 19.51 2.21 8.23
CA GLU A 41 18.75 0.97 8.37
C GLU A 41 19.43 -0.05 9.29
N ALA A 42 20.77 -0.09 9.33
CA ALA A 42 21.54 -0.94 10.24
C ALA A 42 21.55 -0.38 11.67
N PHE A 43 21.53 0.95 11.80
CA PHE A 43 21.56 1.63 13.09
C PHE A 43 20.22 1.60 13.82
N TYR A 44 19.12 1.83 13.12
CA TYR A 44 17.78 1.85 13.70
C TYR A 44 17.02 0.54 13.47
N ASP A 45 16.60 -0.09 14.56
CA ASP A 45 15.76 -1.29 14.55
C ASP A 45 14.80 -1.28 15.75
N PRO A 46 13.46 -1.31 15.57
CA PRO A 46 12.73 -1.27 14.29
C PRO A 46 12.66 0.14 13.67
N MET A 47 12.63 0.21 12.33
CA MET A 47 12.62 1.47 11.55
C MET A 47 11.68 1.41 10.34
N ILE A 48 11.11 2.55 9.97
CA ILE A 48 10.24 2.75 8.80
C ILE A 48 10.65 4.00 8.01
N TRP A 49 10.57 3.92 6.69
CA TRP A 49 10.75 5.05 5.77
C TRP A 49 9.42 5.66 5.32
N ILE A 50 9.32 6.99 5.38
CA ILE A 50 8.30 7.76 4.66
C ILE A 50 9.04 8.64 3.65
N VAL A 51 8.85 8.38 2.37
CA VAL A 51 9.61 9.02 1.29
C VAL A 51 8.72 9.95 0.51
N ASP A 52 9.19 11.17 0.29
CA ASP A 52 8.53 12.11 -0.58
C ASP A 52 8.69 11.70 -2.05
N GLY A 53 7.60 11.21 -2.64
CA GLY A 53 7.50 10.86 -4.05
C GLY A 53 7.35 12.06 -4.98
N MET A 54 7.13 13.26 -4.45
CA MET A 54 6.96 14.50 -5.21
C MET A 54 8.27 15.21 -5.55
N ARG A 55 9.40 14.82 -4.94
CA ARG A 55 10.69 15.49 -5.18
C ARG A 55 11.06 15.57 -6.65
N LEU A 56 10.94 14.46 -7.40
CA LEU A 56 11.28 14.41 -8.82
C LEU A 56 10.01 14.23 -9.65
N LYS A 57 9.78 15.15 -10.59
CA LYS A 57 8.61 15.10 -11.50
C LYS A 57 8.47 13.75 -12.21
N ARG A 58 9.60 13.12 -12.57
CA ARG A 58 9.64 11.81 -13.24
C ARG A 58 9.20 10.65 -12.33
N ASP A 59 9.42 10.77 -11.02
CA ASP A 59 9.06 9.72 -10.07
C ASP A 59 7.54 9.55 -10.02
N LEU A 60 6.80 10.66 -9.85
CA LEU A 60 5.34 10.65 -9.91
C LEU A 60 4.81 10.14 -11.26
N SER A 61 5.33 10.67 -12.39
CA SER A 61 4.79 10.33 -13.71
C SER A 61 4.98 8.86 -14.04
N SER A 62 6.19 8.31 -13.83
CA SER A 62 6.49 6.91 -14.10
C SER A 62 5.75 5.97 -13.15
N PHE A 63 5.65 6.31 -11.86
CA PHE A 63 4.90 5.51 -10.90
C PHE A 63 3.40 5.47 -11.23
N ARG A 64 2.81 6.62 -11.59
CA ARG A 64 1.41 6.71 -12.00
C ARG A 64 1.13 5.87 -13.25
N GLU A 65 1.97 5.98 -14.27
CA GLU A 65 1.84 5.24 -15.53
C GLU A 65 1.80 3.73 -15.28
N GLU A 66 2.74 3.20 -14.48
CA GLU A 66 2.79 1.78 -14.12
C GLU A 66 1.54 1.35 -13.33
N SER A 67 1.13 2.14 -12.32
CA SER A 67 -0.06 1.82 -11.51
C SER A 67 -1.38 1.86 -12.31
N THR A 68 -1.41 2.62 -13.40
CA THR A 68 -2.62 2.76 -14.24
C THR A 68 -2.67 1.70 -15.35
N THR A 69 -1.51 1.35 -15.91
CA THR A 69 -1.42 0.41 -17.04
C THR A 69 -1.48 -1.05 -16.57
N CYS A 70 -0.94 -1.34 -15.38
CA CYS A 70 -1.02 -2.67 -14.80
C CYS A 70 -2.36 -2.91 -14.08
N ALA A 71 -2.96 -4.07 -14.29
CA ALA A 71 -4.11 -4.49 -13.49
C ALA A 71 -3.66 -4.83 -12.05
N PRO A 72 -4.47 -4.52 -11.02
CA PRO A 72 -4.22 -4.98 -9.66
C PRO A 72 -4.15 -6.52 -9.61
N SER A 73 -3.22 -7.05 -8.83
CA SER A 73 -3.02 -8.49 -8.68
C SER A 73 -4.28 -9.18 -8.15
N ALA A 74 -4.61 -10.33 -8.75
CA ALA A 74 -5.68 -11.21 -8.28
C ALA A 74 -5.34 -11.97 -7.01
N GLU A 75 -4.05 -12.05 -6.67
CA GLU A 75 -3.52 -12.87 -5.58
C GLU A 75 -3.52 -12.13 -4.23
N THR A 76 -3.76 -10.81 -4.24
CA THR A 76 -3.73 -9.97 -3.03
C THR A 76 -5.14 -9.73 -2.48
N LYS A 77 -5.29 -9.80 -1.15
CA LYS A 77 -6.57 -9.52 -0.45
C LYS A 77 -7.01 -8.06 -0.59
N THR A 78 -6.07 -7.15 -0.71
CA THR A 78 -6.28 -5.73 -1.00
C THR A 78 -6.05 -5.44 -2.48
N ARG A 79 -6.47 -4.28 -2.97
CA ARG A 79 -6.06 -3.76 -4.28
C ARG A 79 -4.58 -3.40 -4.21
N ALA A 80 -3.72 -4.26 -4.71
CA ALA A 80 -2.29 -4.05 -4.80
C ALA A 80 -1.77 -4.45 -6.19
N TRP A 81 -0.62 -3.92 -6.59
CA TRP A 81 0.04 -4.23 -7.85
C TRP A 81 1.30 -5.03 -7.59
N VAL A 82 1.56 -6.03 -8.42
CA VAL A 82 2.85 -6.71 -8.47
C VAL A 82 3.61 -6.15 -9.66
N LEU A 83 4.58 -5.27 -9.39
CA LEU A 83 5.39 -4.61 -10.40
C LEU A 83 6.81 -5.19 -10.42
N TRP A 84 7.56 -4.90 -11.47
CA TRP A 84 9.00 -5.11 -11.48
C TRP A 84 9.70 -4.07 -10.59
N GLU A 85 10.81 -4.44 -9.94
CA GLU A 85 11.57 -3.49 -9.11
C GLU A 85 12.19 -2.33 -9.91
N ARG A 86 12.13 -2.40 -11.25
CA ARG A 86 12.62 -1.36 -12.18
C ARG A 86 11.49 -0.65 -12.93
N ALA A 87 10.24 -0.86 -12.51
CA ALA A 87 9.05 -0.30 -13.17
C ALA A 87 9.02 1.24 -13.12
N SER A 88 9.50 1.85 -12.02
CA SER A 88 9.64 3.30 -11.92
C SER A 88 10.97 3.68 -11.28
N ALA A 89 11.44 4.90 -11.56
CA ALA A 89 12.72 5.38 -11.07
C ALA A 89 12.78 5.44 -9.52
N ILE A 90 11.65 5.71 -8.86
CA ILE A 90 11.57 5.70 -7.41
C ILE A 90 11.60 4.28 -6.84
N ILE A 91 10.90 3.32 -7.46
CA ILE A 91 10.97 1.91 -7.05
C ILE A 91 12.39 1.37 -7.23
N GLU A 92 13.05 1.69 -8.34
CA GLU A 92 14.42 1.22 -8.62
C GLU A 92 15.43 1.79 -7.62
N ARG A 93 15.28 3.07 -7.26
CA ARG A 93 16.17 3.74 -6.30
C ARG A 93 16.11 3.12 -4.90
N TRP A 94 14.93 2.68 -4.49
CA TRP A 94 14.68 2.16 -3.15
C TRP A 94 14.78 0.64 -3.04
N ARG A 95 15.14 -0.06 -4.11
CA ARG A 95 15.35 -1.50 -4.08
C ARG A 95 16.51 -1.89 -3.15
N GLY A 96 16.43 -3.09 -2.58
CA GLY A 96 17.41 -3.59 -1.62
C GLY A 96 17.35 -2.90 -0.25
N GLY A 97 16.22 -2.26 0.08
CA GLY A 97 15.91 -1.87 1.46
C GLY A 97 15.38 -3.03 2.27
N ASN A 98 15.74 -3.04 3.56
CA ASN A 98 15.34 -4.08 4.51
C ASN A 98 14.25 -3.59 5.48
N ARG A 99 13.84 -2.33 5.36
CA ARG A 99 12.85 -1.67 6.22
C ARG A 99 11.56 -1.37 5.45
N PRO A 100 10.38 -1.38 6.10
CA PRO A 100 9.14 -0.95 5.48
C PRO A 100 9.24 0.46 4.88
N LEU A 101 8.68 0.63 3.69
CA LEU A 101 8.80 1.83 2.90
C LEU A 101 7.42 2.32 2.44
N PHE A 102 7.09 3.56 2.79
CA PHE A 102 5.91 4.27 2.31
C PHE A 102 6.35 5.40 1.37
N LEU A 103 5.70 5.49 0.20
CA LEU A 103 5.80 6.68 -0.65
C LEU A 103 4.61 7.59 -0.39
N ASP A 104 4.89 8.87 -0.18
CA ASP A 104 3.88 9.94 -0.11
C ASP A 104 3.96 10.78 -1.39
N PHE A 105 2.90 10.74 -2.19
CA PHE A 105 2.77 11.61 -3.37
C PHE A 105 1.89 12.82 -3.08
N GLY A 106 1.64 13.13 -1.81
CA GLY A 106 0.70 14.16 -1.39
C GLY A 106 -0.73 13.84 -1.81
N ASP A 107 -1.51 14.89 -2.05
CA ASP A 107 -2.93 14.81 -2.42
C ASP A 107 -3.08 14.89 -3.95
N VAL A 108 -2.26 14.10 -4.63
CA VAL A 108 -2.22 14.04 -6.09
C VAL A 108 -3.26 13.05 -6.60
N ASP A 109 -4.06 13.50 -7.57
CA ASP A 109 -5.04 12.64 -8.22
C ASP A 109 -4.38 11.54 -9.05
N PHE A 110 -4.72 10.29 -8.72
CA PHE A 110 -4.48 9.15 -9.57
C PHE A 110 -5.75 8.86 -10.38
N PRO A 111 -5.64 8.40 -11.64
CA PRO A 111 -6.79 8.10 -12.50
C PRO A 111 -7.48 6.79 -12.10
N MET A 112 -7.83 6.66 -10.82
CA MET A 112 -8.42 5.49 -10.19
C MET A 112 -9.69 5.91 -9.45
N PRO A 113 -10.90 5.70 -10.01
CA PRO A 113 -12.15 6.22 -9.46
C PRO A 113 -12.48 5.76 -8.02
N TRP A 114 -11.88 4.67 -7.57
CA TRP A 114 -12.08 4.08 -6.26
C TRP A 114 -11.05 4.52 -5.22
N LEU A 115 -9.97 5.19 -5.65
CA LEU A 115 -8.91 5.66 -4.76
C LEU A 115 -9.26 7.09 -4.31
N PRO A 116 -9.20 7.40 -3.01
CA PRO A 116 -9.40 8.77 -2.53
C PRO A 116 -8.34 9.72 -3.13
N ALA A 117 -8.75 10.96 -3.39
CA ALA A 117 -7.85 12.02 -3.87
C ALA A 117 -6.78 12.41 -2.82
N THR A 118 -7.07 12.20 -1.54
CA THR A 118 -6.24 12.66 -0.42
C THR A 118 -5.97 11.55 0.58
N GLY A 119 -4.87 11.67 1.32
CA GLY A 119 -4.61 10.79 2.47
C GLY A 119 -4.27 9.35 2.09
N VAL A 120 -3.62 9.16 0.95
CA VAL A 120 -3.12 7.86 0.48
C VAL A 120 -1.60 7.82 0.63
N LEU A 121 -1.11 6.73 1.21
CA LEU A 121 0.31 6.36 1.14
C LEU A 121 0.46 5.08 0.34
N TRP A 122 1.62 4.87 -0.28
CA TRP A 122 1.91 3.68 -1.06
C TRP A 122 2.94 2.82 -0.34
N LEU A 123 2.49 1.70 0.22
CA LEU A 123 3.36 0.72 0.86
C LEU A 123 4.04 -0.14 -0.20
N LEU A 124 5.37 -0.14 -0.17
CA LEU A 124 6.21 -0.99 -1.02
C LEU A 124 6.72 -2.19 -0.22
N ASN A 125 6.48 -3.39 -0.74
CA ASN A 125 7.02 -4.63 -0.21
C ASN A 125 7.83 -5.34 -1.30
N TYR A 126 9.15 -5.24 -1.22
CA TYR A 126 10.05 -5.90 -2.18
C TYR A 126 10.05 -7.41 -1.96
N LEU A 127 9.91 -8.16 -3.05
CA LEU A 127 9.87 -9.60 -3.07
C LEU A 127 11.11 -10.17 -3.75
N PRO A 128 11.45 -11.45 -3.51
CA PRO A 128 12.40 -12.16 -4.35
C PRO A 128 12.03 -12.09 -5.85
N ARG A 129 13.01 -12.36 -6.72
CA ARG A 129 12.85 -12.34 -8.20
C ARG A 129 12.51 -10.96 -8.76
N GLN A 130 13.07 -9.90 -8.18
CA GLN A 130 13.01 -8.54 -8.73
C GLN A 130 11.58 -8.01 -8.88
N ARG A 131 10.72 -8.34 -7.89
CA ARG A 131 9.33 -7.89 -7.83
C ARG A 131 9.11 -6.98 -6.64
N VAL A 132 8.08 -6.14 -6.73
CA VAL A 132 7.59 -5.33 -5.62
C VAL A 132 6.07 -5.39 -5.60
N ILE A 133 5.50 -5.57 -4.40
CA ILE A 133 4.08 -5.34 -4.18
C ILE A 133 3.91 -3.88 -3.79
N VAL A 134 3.06 -3.18 -4.53
CA VAL A 134 2.70 -1.80 -4.28
C VAL A 134 1.26 -1.76 -3.81
N THR A 135 1.03 -1.33 -2.57
CA THR A 135 -0.30 -1.31 -1.94
C THR A 135 -0.66 0.10 -1.50
N PRO A 136 -1.71 0.74 -2.05
CA PRO A 136 -2.26 1.96 -1.49
C PRO A 136 -2.90 1.64 -0.14
N VAL A 137 -2.60 2.48 0.85
CA VAL A 137 -3.10 2.37 2.22
C VAL A 137 -3.58 3.74 2.71
N HIS A 138 -4.48 3.74 3.68
CA HIS A 138 -4.93 4.97 4.31
C HIS A 138 -3.82 5.58 5.16
N ARG A 139 -3.46 6.85 4.91
CA ARG A 139 -2.47 7.61 5.71
C ARG A 139 -2.81 7.57 7.20
N GLN A 140 -4.10 7.78 7.54
CA GLN A 140 -4.56 7.71 8.92
C GLN A 140 -4.32 6.33 9.55
N SER A 141 -4.54 5.25 8.80
CA SER A 141 -4.30 3.90 9.33
C SER A 141 -2.82 3.63 9.59
N VAL A 142 -1.91 4.23 8.82
CA VAL A 142 -0.47 4.19 9.12
C VAL A 142 -0.19 4.93 10.42
N VAL A 143 -0.77 6.11 10.63
CA VAL A 143 -0.64 6.86 11.90
C VAL A 143 -1.17 6.04 13.08
N ASP A 144 -2.37 5.46 12.95
CA ASP A 144 -2.99 4.64 14.00
C ASP A 144 -2.12 3.42 14.31
N HIS A 145 -1.52 2.80 13.29
CA HIS A 145 -0.54 1.72 13.46
C HIS A 145 0.66 2.16 14.28
N MET A 146 1.24 3.34 14.00
CA MET A 146 2.39 3.84 14.75
C MET A 146 2.06 4.18 16.22
N LEU A 147 0.83 4.64 16.48
CA LEU A 147 0.40 5.05 17.81
C LEU A 147 -0.08 3.88 18.68
N SER A 148 -0.74 2.89 18.07
CA SER A 148 -1.51 1.88 18.80
C SER A 148 -1.30 0.44 18.31
N GLY A 149 -0.49 0.25 17.27
CA GLY A 149 -0.21 -1.08 16.70
C GLY A 149 -1.37 -1.67 15.88
N THR A 150 -2.42 -0.90 15.59
CA THR A 150 -3.54 -1.36 14.76
C THR A 150 -3.08 -1.78 13.36
N PRO A 151 -3.64 -2.84 12.74
CA PRO A 151 -3.23 -3.25 11.40
C PRO A 151 -3.43 -2.14 10.35
N ILE A 152 -2.45 -1.96 9.48
CA ILE A 152 -2.54 -1.01 8.36
C ILE A 152 -3.61 -1.45 7.37
N GLN A 153 -4.55 -0.56 7.09
CA GLN A 153 -5.69 -0.79 6.21
C GLN A 153 -5.36 -0.36 4.77
N GLY A 154 -5.37 -1.33 3.87
CA GLY A 154 -5.37 -1.10 2.42
C GLY A 154 -6.79 -1.01 1.86
N PHE A 155 -6.90 -0.63 0.59
CA PHE A 155 -8.20 -0.55 -0.07
C PHE A 155 -8.69 -1.93 -0.49
N ALA A 156 -9.89 -2.31 -0.02
CA ALA A 156 -10.49 -3.59 -0.38
C ALA A 156 -10.78 -3.67 -1.88
N ARG A 157 -10.65 -4.87 -2.45
CA ARG A 157 -11.24 -5.15 -3.76
C ARG A 157 -12.76 -5.08 -3.59
N PRO A 158 -13.51 -4.37 -4.47
CA PRO A 158 -14.94 -4.54 -4.50
C PRO A 158 -15.18 -6.01 -4.80
N MET A 159 -15.80 -6.68 -3.84
CA MET A 159 -16.40 -7.98 -4.10
C MET A 159 -17.32 -7.77 -5.32
N PRO A 160 -17.26 -8.60 -6.38
CA PRO A 160 -18.30 -8.52 -7.38
C PRO A 160 -19.63 -8.59 -6.62
N ALA A 161 -20.51 -7.61 -6.85
CA ALA A 161 -21.84 -7.65 -6.26
C ALA A 161 -22.39 -9.06 -6.53
N PRO A 162 -22.94 -9.77 -5.54
CA PRO A 162 -23.55 -11.06 -5.80
C PRO A 162 -24.50 -10.82 -6.96
N SER A 163 -24.29 -11.54 -8.07
CA SER A 163 -25.13 -11.40 -9.24
C SER A 163 -26.58 -11.42 -8.74
N PRO A 164 -27.41 -10.40 -9.05
CA PRO A 164 -28.81 -10.48 -8.69
C PRO A 164 -29.27 -11.85 -9.20
N ARG A 165 -29.72 -12.70 -8.27
CA ARG A 165 -30.17 -14.05 -8.63
C ARG A 165 -31.30 -13.83 -9.62
N SER A 166 -31.00 -13.90 -10.92
CA SER A 166 -32.03 -13.96 -11.94
C SER A 166 -32.89 -15.15 -11.54
N PRO A 167 -34.19 -14.96 -11.29
CA PRO A 167 -35.08 -16.10 -11.13
C PRO A 167 -34.85 -16.99 -12.35
N LEU A 168 -34.52 -18.27 -12.11
CA LEU A 168 -34.40 -19.24 -13.19
C LEU A 168 -35.65 -19.09 -14.07
N PRO A 169 -35.51 -18.83 -15.39
CA PRO A 169 -36.65 -18.76 -16.28
C PRO A 169 -37.46 -20.04 -16.15
N GLY A 170 -38.66 -19.96 -15.58
CA GLY A 170 -39.55 -21.12 -15.36
C GLY A 170 -39.83 -21.51 -13.90
N PHE A 171 -39.19 -20.89 -12.90
CA PHE A 171 -39.53 -21.19 -11.48
C PHE A 171 -40.97 -20.79 -11.12
N ASP A 172 -41.47 -19.67 -11.67
CA ASP A 172 -42.86 -19.24 -11.49
C ASP A 172 -43.85 -20.17 -12.21
N ALA A 173 -43.47 -20.70 -13.39
CA ALA A 173 -44.30 -21.65 -14.13
C ALA A 173 -44.45 -22.99 -13.36
N TYR A 174 -43.39 -23.43 -12.66
CA TYR A 174 -43.42 -24.60 -11.79
C TYR A 174 -44.33 -24.40 -10.56
N LEU A 175 -44.22 -23.27 -9.87
CA LEU A 175 -45.07 -22.95 -8.70
C LEU A 175 -46.56 -22.82 -9.08
N THR A 176 -46.85 -22.31 -10.27
CA THR A 176 -48.22 -22.15 -10.76
C THR A 176 -48.85 -23.50 -11.12
N ARG A 177 -48.06 -24.43 -11.69
CA ARG A 177 -48.49 -25.82 -11.96
C ARG A 177 -48.69 -26.65 -10.69
N ALA A 178 -47.86 -26.44 -9.66
CA ALA A 178 -47.96 -27.17 -8.40
C ALA A 178 -49.21 -26.78 -7.58
N ARG A 179 -49.68 -25.52 -7.68
CA ARG A 179 -50.89 -25.05 -6.99
C ARG A 179 -52.21 -25.48 -7.63
N GLY A 180 -52.20 -25.91 -8.91
CA GLY A 180 -53.39 -26.38 -9.63
C GLY A 180 -53.78 -27.84 -9.36
N ARG A 181 -52.94 -28.62 -8.66
CA ARG A 181 -53.23 -30.01 -8.27
C ARG A 181 -53.48 -30.12 -6.77
N ARG A 182 -54.56 -29.48 -6.30
CA ARG A 182 -55.22 -29.90 -5.06
C ARG A 182 -56.48 -30.69 -5.42
N PHE A 183 -56.45 -31.96 -5.03
CA PHE A 183 -57.52 -32.93 -5.14
C PHE A 183 -58.88 -32.34 -4.74
N ARG A 184 -59.88 -32.54 -5.59
CA ARG A 184 -61.29 -32.56 -5.18
C ARG A 184 -61.69 -34.03 -5.10
N PHE A 185 -62.32 -34.37 -3.98
CA PHE A 185 -62.85 -35.69 -3.61
C PHE A 185 -63.75 -36.29 -4.68
#